data_AF-A0A1M3IJW0-F1
#
_entry.id   AF-A0A1M3IJW0-F1
#
_cell.length_a   1.000
_cell.length_b   1.000
_cell.length_c   1.000
_cell.angle_alpha   90.00
_cell.angle_beta   90.00
_cell.angle_gamma   90.00
#
_symmetry.space_group_name_H-M   'P 1'
#
loop_
_entity.id
_entity.type
_entity.pdbx_description
1 polymer ?
#
loop_
_entity_poly.entity_id
_entity_poly.type
_entity_poly.pdbx_seq_one_letter_code
_entity_poly.pdbx_strand_id
1 'polypeptide(L)'
;MKSLYLPEIPTEAFEHALASEDKGELYDLLVQPLHEELYRRQDFTFLDDLSEGQQLMLTYDYVQMQVMQGGFIQLIQNGYIGLLPQLPGWLQALGDMEMAQIIDDVLKVYVLNREMLDKKTTVEEFAQLYNEFKEFEALDERFRELNSKTNNDIVKYASTHIEEFAKLV
;
A
#
# COMPACT_ATOMS: atom_id res chain seq x y z
N MET A 1 9.94 -14.61 3.39
CA MET A 1 10.48 -15.40 2.24
C MET A 1 11.65 -14.62 1.61
N LYS A 2 12.62 -15.25 0.92
CA LYS A 2 13.65 -14.48 0.16
C LYS A 2 13.06 -14.01 -1.16
N SER A 3 13.24 -12.73 -1.50
CA SER A 3 12.78 -12.17 -2.77
C SER A 3 13.50 -12.78 -3.98
N LEU A 4 12.76 -12.99 -5.07
CA LEU A 4 13.26 -13.36 -6.39
C LEU A 4 13.58 -12.12 -7.25
N TYR A 5 13.18 -10.91 -6.80
CA TYR A 5 13.51 -9.64 -7.43
C TYR A 5 14.09 -8.65 -6.41
N LEU A 6 15.41 -8.46 -6.47
CA LEU A 6 16.13 -7.47 -5.68
C LEU A 6 16.69 -6.39 -6.62
N PRO A 7 16.10 -5.18 -6.62
CA PRO A 7 16.69 -4.01 -7.30
C PRO A 7 18.14 -3.79 -6.90
N GLU A 8 18.98 -3.42 -7.86
CA GLU A 8 20.34 -2.96 -7.57
C GLU A 8 20.33 -1.46 -7.31
N ILE A 9 20.75 -1.05 -6.11
CA ILE A 9 20.76 0.35 -5.68
C ILE A 9 22.21 0.74 -5.36
N PRO A 10 22.75 1.83 -5.95
CA PRO A 10 24.08 2.32 -5.59
C PRO A 10 24.15 2.63 -4.10
N THR A 11 25.21 2.16 -3.43
CA THR A 11 25.40 2.35 -1.99
C THR A 11 25.35 3.83 -1.60
N GLU A 12 25.95 4.71 -2.41
CA GLU A 12 25.94 6.16 -2.21
C GLU A 12 24.52 6.76 -2.27
N ALA A 13 23.66 6.25 -3.18
CA ALA A 13 22.28 6.73 -3.30
C ALA A 13 21.43 6.31 -2.09
N PHE A 14 21.63 5.09 -1.60
CA PHE A 14 20.99 4.61 -0.38
C PHE A 14 21.44 5.42 0.85
N GLU A 15 22.74 5.64 1.02
CA GLU A 15 23.28 6.43 2.13
C GLU A 15 22.79 7.88 2.10
N HIS A 16 22.70 8.48 0.91
CA HIS A 16 22.13 9.82 0.73
C HIS A 16 20.66 9.86 1.17
N ALA A 17 19.82 8.97 0.63
CA ALA A 17 18.41 8.93 0.96
C ALA A 17 18.16 8.63 2.44
N LEU A 18 19.00 7.79 3.06
CA LEU A 18 18.93 7.47 4.49
C LEU A 18 19.30 8.68 5.38
N ALA A 19 20.22 9.53 4.91
CA ALA A 19 20.65 10.73 5.63
C ALA A 19 19.72 11.94 5.39
N SER A 20 18.81 11.87 4.42
CA SER A 20 17.88 12.95 4.11
C SER A 20 16.88 13.20 5.25
N GLU A 21 16.52 14.45 5.47
CA GLU A 21 15.39 14.82 6.34
C GLU A 21 14.05 14.46 5.70
N ASP A 22 14.01 14.35 4.37
CA ASP A 22 12.84 13.90 3.62
C ASP A 22 12.85 12.37 3.52
N LYS A 23 12.09 11.73 4.40
CA LYS A 23 11.91 10.27 4.40
C LYS A 23 11.22 9.75 3.13
N GLY A 24 10.58 10.63 2.35
CA GLY A 24 10.05 10.31 1.03
C GLY A 24 11.15 9.87 0.06
N GLU A 25 12.37 10.41 0.17
CA GLU A 25 13.46 10.02 -0.73
C GLU A 25 13.79 8.53 -0.62
N LEU A 26 13.91 8.01 0.61
CA LEU A 26 14.19 6.58 0.80
C LEU A 26 12.98 5.71 0.44
N TYR A 27 11.75 6.19 0.71
CA TYR A 27 10.54 5.50 0.28
C TYR A 27 10.53 5.32 -1.24
N ASP A 28 10.70 6.42 -1.98
CA ASP A 28 10.65 6.47 -3.44
C ASP A 28 11.78 5.64 -4.06
N LEU A 29 13.00 5.75 -3.52
CA LEU A 29 14.17 4.99 -3.98
C LEU A 29 13.93 3.48 -3.92
N LEU A 30 13.20 3.00 -2.90
CA LEU A 30 12.94 1.58 -2.70
C LEU A 30 11.71 1.08 -3.46
N VAL A 31 10.65 1.89 -3.55
CA VAL A 31 9.39 1.44 -4.16
C VAL A 31 9.38 1.61 -5.69
N GLN A 32 10.06 2.63 -6.23
CA GLN A 32 10.04 2.92 -7.66
C GLN A 32 10.48 1.73 -8.53
N PRO A 33 11.59 1.02 -8.22
CA PRO A 33 11.99 -0.14 -9.01
C PRO A 33 11.00 -1.31 -8.96
N LEU A 34 10.18 -1.40 -7.90
CA LEU A 34 9.12 -2.39 -7.77
C LEU A 34 7.93 -2.04 -8.68
N HIS A 35 7.55 -0.76 -8.74
CA HIS A 35 6.56 -0.29 -9.70
C HIS A 35 7.00 -0.50 -11.14
N GLU A 36 8.23 -0.10 -11.49
CA GLU A 36 8.77 -0.26 -12.84
C GLU A 36 8.71 -1.73 -13.30
N GLU A 37 9.05 -2.65 -12.40
CA GLU A 37 8.97 -4.09 -12.68
C GLU A 37 7.54 -4.60 -12.80
N LEU A 38 6.63 -4.16 -11.93
CA LEU A 38 5.21 -4.48 -12.04
C LEU A 38 4.63 -3.98 -13.37
N TYR A 39 4.93 -2.75 -13.76
CA TYR A 39 4.52 -2.17 -15.05
C TYR A 39 5.12 -2.93 -16.24
N ARG A 40 6.38 -3.35 -16.15
CA ARG A 40 7.05 -4.13 -17.19
C ARG A 40 6.40 -5.51 -17.37
N ARG A 41 5.99 -6.15 -16.27
CA ARG A 41 5.35 -7.48 -16.29
C ARG A 41 3.87 -7.42 -16.66
N GLN A 42 3.19 -6.33 -16.33
CA GLN A 42 1.74 -6.15 -16.46
C GLN A 42 0.95 -7.26 -15.73
N ASP A 43 1.51 -7.81 -14.65
CA ASP A 43 0.94 -8.93 -13.92
C ASP A 43 1.24 -8.82 -12.41
N PHE A 44 0.18 -8.88 -11.61
CA PHE A 44 0.25 -8.85 -10.15
C PHE A 44 0.75 -10.16 -9.53
N THR A 45 0.89 -11.26 -10.28
CA THR A 45 1.63 -12.44 -9.79
C THR A 45 3.07 -12.11 -9.43
N PHE A 46 3.61 -10.98 -9.90
CA PHE A 46 4.88 -10.45 -9.45
C PHE A 46 4.96 -10.27 -7.92
N LEU A 47 3.84 -9.99 -7.25
CA LEU A 47 3.83 -9.90 -5.78
C LEU A 47 4.31 -11.20 -5.12
N ASP A 48 4.07 -12.36 -5.72
CA ASP A 48 4.51 -13.66 -5.19
C ASP A 48 6.03 -13.86 -5.25
N ASP A 49 6.72 -13.10 -6.11
CA ASP A 49 8.18 -13.12 -6.25
C ASP A 49 8.87 -12.22 -5.21
N LEU A 50 8.13 -11.36 -4.51
CA LEU A 50 8.67 -10.35 -3.61
C LEU A 50 8.84 -10.86 -2.18
N SER A 51 9.76 -10.25 -1.42
CA SER A 51 9.82 -10.43 0.04
C SER A 51 8.56 -9.86 0.70
N GLU A 52 8.27 -10.25 1.94
CA GLU A 52 7.11 -9.69 2.67
C GLU A 52 7.23 -8.17 2.87
N GLY A 53 8.45 -7.66 3.10
CA GLY A 53 8.72 -6.23 3.16
C GLY A 53 8.41 -5.51 1.83
N GLN A 54 8.84 -6.08 0.71
CA GLN A 54 8.55 -5.53 -0.62
C GLN A 54 7.05 -5.63 -0.98
N GLN A 55 6.39 -6.74 -0.63
CA GLN A 55 4.94 -6.90 -0.80
C GLN A 55 4.18 -5.83 -0.01
N LEU A 56 4.54 -5.62 1.27
CA LEU A 56 3.97 -4.57 2.09
C LEU A 56 4.17 -3.19 1.45
N MET A 57 5.41 -2.83 1.09
CA MET A 57 5.73 -1.51 0.55
C MET A 57 4.99 -1.24 -0.77
N LEU A 58 5.09 -2.15 -1.75
CA LEU A 58 4.44 -1.98 -3.05
C LEU A 58 2.91 -1.96 -2.94
N THR A 59 2.34 -2.87 -2.15
CA THR A 59 0.88 -2.96 -1.97
C THR A 59 0.37 -1.71 -1.26
N TYR A 60 1.03 -1.29 -0.18
CA TYR A 60 0.66 -0.09 0.56
C TYR A 60 0.75 1.15 -0.31
N ASP A 61 1.80 1.28 -1.14
CA ASP A 61 1.93 2.41 -2.06
C ASP A 61 0.76 2.51 -3.04
N TYR A 62 0.40 1.39 -3.69
CA TYR A 62 -0.78 1.34 -4.55
C TYR A 62 -2.08 1.72 -3.83
N VAL A 63 -2.25 1.26 -2.59
CA VAL A 63 -3.43 1.58 -1.79
C VAL A 63 -3.49 3.07 -1.48
N GLN A 64 -2.39 3.68 -1.00
CA GLN A 64 -2.40 5.12 -0.72
C GLN A 64 -2.62 5.95 -1.99
N MET A 65 -2.06 5.55 -3.16
CA MET A 65 -2.31 6.25 -4.42
C MET A 65 -3.80 6.33 -4.78
N GLN A 66 -4.58 5.29 -4.46
CA GLN A 66 -6.03 5.29 -4.69
C GLN A 66 -6.79 6.03 -3.59
N VAL A 67 -6.52 5.71 -2.33
CA VAL A 67 -7.28 6.21 -1.16
C VAL A 67 -7.04 7.70 -0.94
N MET A 68 -5.82 8.19 -1.15
CA MET A 68 -5.51 9.62 -1.02
C MET A 68 -6.17 10.46 -2.12
N GLN A 69 -6.52 9.87 -3.27
CA GLN A 69 -7.20 10.56 -4.36
C GLN A 69 -8.72 10.50 -4.28
N GLY A 70 -9.29 9.35 -3.92
CA GLY A 70 -10.74 9.13 -3.93
C GLY A 70 -11.29 8.21 -2.85
N GLY A 71 -10.49 7.83 -1.86
CA GLY A 71 -10.93 6.98 -0.76
C GLY A 71 -11.10 5.50 -1.10
N PHE A 72 -11.52 4.71 -0.12
CA PHE A 72 -11.68 3.27 -0.23
C PHE A 72 -12.78 2.85 -1.20
N ILE A 73 -13.86 3.64 -1.35
CA ILE A 73 -14.91 3.36 -2.35
C ILE A 73 -14.32 3.38 -3.76
N GLN A 74 -13.47 4.36 -4.08
CA GLN A 74 -12.78 4.42 -5.37
C GLN A 74 -11.84 3.21 -5.56
N LEU A 75 -11.07 2.86 -4.53
CA LEU A 75 -10.19 1.69 -4.56
C LEU A 75 -10.98 0.41 -4.89
N ILE A 76 -12.14 0.21 -4.25
CA ILE A 76 -12.99 -0.96 -4.47
C ILE A 76 -13.58 -0.96 -5.89
N GLN A 77 -14.15 0.16 -6.32
CA GLN A 77 -14.78 0.30 -7.65
C GLN A 77 -13.77 0.18 -8.80
N ASN A 78 -12.50 0.56 -8.56
CA ASN A 78 -11.41 0.33 -9.50
C ASN A 78 -10.89 -1.13 -9.50
N GLY A 79 -11.45 -2.00 -8.66
CA GLY A 79 -11.12 -3.43 -8.60
C GLY A 79 -9.89 -3.78 -7.76
N TYR A 80 -9.39 -2.84 -6.96
CA TYR A 80 -8.15 -3.03 -6.17
C TYR A 80 -8.37 -3.60 -4.77
N ILE A 81 -9.60 -4.01 -4.43
CA ILE A 81 -9.92 -4.60 -3.12
C ILE A 81 -9.08 -5.86 -2.81
N GLY A 82 -8.62 -6.57 -3.85
CA GLY A 82 -7.76 -7.75 -3.71
C GLY A 82 -6.37 -7.46 -3.10
N LEU A 83 -5.96 -6.20 -3.01
CA LEU A 83 -4.70 -5.79 -2.38
C LEU A 83 -4.80 -5.74 -0.85
N LEU A 84 -6.00 -5.55 -0.29
CA LEU A 84 -6.18 -5.32 1.14
C LEU A 84 -6.05 -6.55 2.06
N PRO A 85 -6.40 -7.79 1.70
CA PRO A 85 -6.51 -8.90 2.65
C PRO A 85 -5.25 -9.23 3.46
N GLN A 86 -4.07 -9.05 2.88
CA GLN A 86 -2.80 -9.38 3.54
C GLN A 86 -2.22 -8.20 4.35
N LEU A 87 -2.62 -6.96 4.02
CA LEU A 87 -2.07 -5.74 4.64
C LEU A 87 -2.22 -5.71 6.16
N PRO A 88 -3.36 -6.07 6.79
CA PRO A 88 -3.47 -6.06 8.24
C PRO A 88 -2.40 -6.90 8.92
N GLY A 89 -2.10 -8.09 8.40
CA GLY A 89 -1.08 -8.98 8.96
C GLY A 89 0.33 -8.40 8.85
N TRP A 90 0.67 -7.82 7.69
CA TRP A 90 1.97 -7.17 7.49
C TRP A 90 2.13 -5.91 8.36
N LEU A 91 1.10 -5.08 8.46
CA LEU A 91 1.10 -3.89 9.31
C LEU A 91 1.20 -4.24 10.79
N GLN A 92 0.55 -5.33 11.24
CA GLN A 92 0.70 -5.84 12.61
C GLN A 92 2.14 -6.32 12.88
N ALA A 93 2.75 -7.03 11.93
CA ALA A 93 4.15 -7.45 12.04
C ALA A 93 5.12 -6.26 12.09
N LEU A 94 4.80 -5.17 11.37
CA LEU A 94 5.49 -3.89 11.44
C LEU A 94 5.28 -3.15 12.77
N GLY A 95 4.22 -3.48 13.51
CA GLY A 95 3.80 -2.82 14.75
C GLY A 95 2.81 -1.66 14.55
N ASP A 96 2.30 -1.45 13.34
CA ASP A 96 1.34 -0.40 13.01
C ASP A 96 -0.11 -0.87 13.18
N MET A 97 -0.49 -1.12 14.43
CA MET A 97 -1.79 -1.70 14.80
C MET A 97 -2.98 -0.82 14.40
N GLU A 98 -2.81 0.51 14.39
CA GLU A 98 -3.89 1.45 14.09
C GLU A 98 -4.24 1.42 12.59
N MET A 99 -3.23 1.44 11.72
CA MET A 99 -3.45 1.29 10.29
C MET A 99 -3.99 -0.10 9.95
N ALA A 100 -3.47 -1.15 10.58
CA ALA A 100 -4.00 -2.51 10.42
C ALA A 100 -5.50 -2.57 10.74
N GLN A 101 -5.94 -1.91 11.82
CA GLN A 101 -7.35 -1.86 12.21
C GLN A 101 -8.22 -1.14 11.18
N ILE A 102 -7.73 -0.06 10.57
CA ILE A 102 -8.46 0.67 9.51
C ILE A 102 -8.69 -0.26 8.32
N ILE A 103 -7.65 -0.96 7.86
CA ILE A 103 -7.77 -1.88 6.72
C ILE A 103 -8.70 -3.05 7.05
N ASP A 104 -8.64 -3.60 8.26
CA ASP A 104 -9.58 -4.62 8.73
C ASP A 104 -11.02 -4.13 8.72
N ASP A 105 -11.28 -2.89 9.15
CA ASP A 105 -12.62 -2.32 9.18
C ASP A 105 -13.15 -2.06 7.76
N VAL A 106 -12.30 -1.60 6.84
CA VAL A 106 -12.63 -1.50 5.40
C VAL A 106 -13.02 -2.87 4.83
N LEU A 107 -12.25 -3.92 5.11
CA LEU A 107 -12.53 -5.28 4.66
C LEU A 107 -13.87 -5.80 5.22
N LYS A 108 -14.18 -5.51 6.50
CA LYS A 108 -15.48 -5.88 7.10
C LYS A 108 -16.64 -5.20 6.39
N VAL A 109 -16.56 -3.88 6.18
CA VAL A 109 -17.58 -3.12 5.46
C VAL A 109 -17.76 -3.68 4.05
N TYR A 110 -16.67 -3.95 3.35
CA TYR A 110 -16.70 -4.53 2.01
C TYR A 110 -17.40 -5.89 1.99
N VAL A 111 -17.02 -6.82 2.87
CA VAL A 111 -17.60 -8.18 2.90
C VAL A 111 -19.09 -8.15 3.21
N LEU A 112 -19.54 -7.28 4.12
CA LEU A 112 -20.96 -7.14 4.47
C LEU A 112 -21.81 -6.56 3.33
N ASN A 113 -21.21 -5.79 2.42
CA ASN A 113 -21.89 -5.04 1.37
C ASN A 113 -21.43 -5.41 -0.04
N ARG A 114 -20.79 -6.58 -0.19
CA ARG A 114 -20.09 -7.00 -1.40
C ARG A 114 -20.95 -6.95 -2.66
N GLU A 115 -22.21 -7.39 -2.57
CA GLU A 115 -23.14 -7.40 -3.72
C GLU A 115 -23.34 -6.01 -4.32
N MET A 116 -23.35 -4.97 -3.48
CA MET A 116 -23.50 -3.59 -3.92
C MET A 116 -22.17 -3.00 -4.39
N LEU A 117 -21.10 -3.28 -3.67
CA LEU A 117 -19.78 -2.70 -3.93
C LEU A 117 -19.02 -3.33 -5.12
N ASP A 118 -19.31 -4.58 -5.48
CA ASP A 118 -18.73 -5.25 -6.67
C ASP A 118 -19.50 -4.90 -7.97
N LYS A 119 -20.67 -4.27 -7.87
CA LYS A 119 -21.48 -3.92 -9.03
C LYS A 119 -20.78 -2.81 -9.84
N LYS A 120 -20.74 -2.97 -11.16
CA LYS A 120 -20.38 -1.86 -12.07
C LYS A 120 -21.38 -0.72 -11.91
N THR A 121 -20.89 0.46 -11.56
CA THR A 121 -21.72 1.66 -11.40
C THR A 121 -21.59 2.62 -12.58
N THR A 122 -22.65 3.37 -12.87
CA THR A 122 -22.51 4.64 -13.61
C THR A 122 -21.81 5.70 -12.75
N VAL A 123 -21.53 6.88 -13.31
CA VAL A 123 -20.94 8.00 -12.55
C VAL A 123 -21.88 8.46 -11.44
N GLU A 124 -23.19 8.48 -11.71
CA GLU A 124 -24.21 8.87 -10.74
C GLU A 124 -24.37 7.83 -9.63
N GLU A 125 -24.39 6.55 -9.98
CA GLU A 125 -24.42 5.45 -9.01
C GLU A 125 -23.15 5.45 -8.14
N PHE A 126 -21.98 5.71 -8.73
CA PHE A 126 -20.71 5.83 -7.99
C PHE A 126 -20.75 6.96 -6.96
N ALA A 127 -21.25 8.14 -7.33
CA ALA A 127 -21.42 9.25 -6.41
C ALA A 127 -22.42 8.93 -5.27
N GLN A 128 -23.44 8.10 -5.55
CA GLN A 128 -24.38 7.64 -4.53
C GLN A 128 -23.74 6.72 -3.49
N LEU A 129 -22.73 5.92 -3.84
CA LEU A 129 -22.05 5.02 -2.89
C LEU A 129 -21.49 5.78 -1.67
N TYR A 130 -20.94 6.98 -1.86
CA TYR A 130 -20.44 7.80 -0.73
C TYR A 130 -21.55 8.25 0.22
N ASN A 131 -22.79 8.38 -0.26
CA ASN A 131 -23.94 8.69 0.59
C ASN A 131 -24.49 7.46 1.31
N GLU A 132 -24.41 6.29 0.68
CA GLU A 132 -24.90 5.02 1.23
C GLU A 132 -23.92 4.45 2.27
N PHE A 133 -22.62 4.53 2.01
CA PHE A 133 -21.56 3.96 2.84
C PHE A 133 -20.75 5.04 3.57
N LYS A 134 -21.45 5.87 4.35
CA LYS A 134 -20.83 6.97 5.12
C LYS A 134 -19.75 6.52 6.11
N GLU A 135 -19.76 5.26 6.51
CA GLU A 135 -18.70 4.68 7.35
C GLU A 135 -17.32 4.72 6.68
N PHE A 136 -17.25 4.72 5.34
CA PHE A 136 -15.99 4.92 4.63
C PHE A 136 -15.41 6.33 4.80
N GLU A 137 -16.23 7.36 5.02
CA GLU A 137 -15.73 8.73 5.23
C GLU A 137 -14.80 8.80 6.45
N ALA A 138 -15.20 8.15 7.54
CA ALA A 138 -14.39 8.09 8.76
C ALA A 138 -13.13 7.21 8.57
N LEU A 139 -13.22 6.14 7.79
CA LEU A 139 -12.07 5.27 7.48
C LEU A 139 -11.06 5.98 6.57
N ASP A 140 -11.54 6.69 5.55
CA ASP A 140 -10.74 7.49 4.63
C ASP A 140 -9.98 8.60 5.38
N GLU A 141 -10.65 9.29 6.32
CA GLU A 141 -10.00 10.34 7.11
C GLU A 141 -8.93 9.78 8.04
N ARG A 142 -9.25 8.71 8.79
CA ARG A 142 -8.27 8.06 9.65
C ARG A 142 -7.07 7.52 8.86
N PHE A 143 -7.30 7.01 7.65
CA PHE A 143 -6.22 6.59 6.75
C PHE A 143 -5.33 7.79 6.40
N ARG A 144 -5.91 8.92 5.97
CA ARG A 144 -5.16 10.14 5.65
C ARG A 144 -4.33 10.65 6.82
N GLU A 145 -4.91 10.68 8.02
CA GLU A 145 -4.24 11.12 9.25
C GLU A 145 -3.02 10.25 9.59
N LEU A 146 -3.14 8.93 9.44
CA LEU A 146 -2.08 7.97 9.79
C LEU A 146 -1.09 7.69 8.66
N ASN A 147 -1.42 8.01 7.40
CA ASN A 147 -0.64 7.60 6.22
C ASN A 147 0.84 7.98 6.31
N SER A 148 1.15 9.21 6.74
CA SER A 148 2.54 9.66 6.90
C SER A 148 3.29 8.88 7.98
N LYS A 149 2.62 8.53 9.10
CA LYS A 149 3.20 7.68 10.14
C LYS A 149 3.51 6.29 9.58
N THR A 150 2.57 5.67 8.88
CA THR A 150 2.74 4.33 8.30
C THR A 150 3.88 4.30 7.28
N ASN A 151 3.98 5.29 6.38
CA ASN A 151 5.11 5.41 5.45
C ASN A 151 6.45 5.50 6.19
N ASN A 152 6.50 6.27 7.28
CA ASN A 152 7.70 6.38 8.10
C ASN A 152 8.08 5.06 8.79
N ASP A 153 7.09 4.30 9.25
CA ASP A 153 7.32 3.00 9.88
C ASP A 153 7.83 1.97 8.86
N ILE A 154 7.26 1.95 7.65
CA ILE A 154 7.73 1.11 6.53
C ILE A 154 9.19 1.47 6.17
N VAL A 155 9.51 2.74 6.01
CA VAL A 155 10.88 3.20 5.69
C VAL A 155 11.87 2.85 6.79
N LYS A 156 11.47 2.98 8.06
CA LYS A 156 12.30 2.61 9.21
C LYS A 156 12.58 1.11 9.26
N TYR A 157 11.59 0.29 8.91
CA TYR A 157 11.79 -1.15 8.78
C TYR A 157 12.77 -1.45 7.64
N ALA A 158 12.52 -0.87 6.46
CA ALA A 158 13.34 -1.11 5.27
C ALA A 158 14.80 -0.67 5.45
N SER A 159 15.07 0.44 6.14
CA SER A 159 16.44 0.90 6.39
C SER A 159 17.26 -0.04 7.27
N THR A 160 16.60 -0.85 8.10
CA THR A 160 17.26 -1.83 8.98
C THR A 160 17.25 -3.25 8.43
N HIS A 161 16.56 -3.49 7.31
CA HIS A 161 16.39 -4.78 6.64
C HIS A 161 16.58 -4.64 5.13
N ILE A 162 17.54 -3.80 4.70
CA ILE A 162 17.70 -3.41 3.29
C ILE A 162 17.87 -4.61 2.35
N GLU A 163 18.43 -5.72 2.83
CA GLU A 163 18.58 -6.97 2.08
C GLU A 163 17.26 -7.63 1.66
N GLU A 164 16.14 -7.27 2.29
CA GLU A 164 14.80 -7.69 1.87
C GLU A 164 14.28 -6.86 0.68
N PHE A 165 14.78 -5.64 0.52
CA PHE A 165 14.25 -4.64 -0.40
C PHE A 165 15.13 -4.45 -1.63
N ALA A 166 16.45 -4.50 -1.47
CA ALA A 166 17.42 -4.21 -2.52
C ALA A 166 18.77 -4.88 -2.28
N LYS A 167 19.57 -4.94 -3.35
CA LYS A 167 20.98 -5.29 -3.31
C LYS A 167 21.80 -4.01 -3.50
N LEU A 168 22.58 -3.64 -2.48
CA LEU A 168 23.50 -2.51 -2.59
C LEU A 168 24.69 -2.88 -3.48
N VAL A 169 25.04 -1.97 -4.40
CA VAL A 169 26.16 -2.10 -5.36
C VAL A 169 27.12 -0.93 -5.32
#